data_AF-A0A1I2F4Y8-F1
#
_entry.id   AF-A0A1I2F4Y8-F1
#
_cell.length_a   1.000
_cell.length_b   1.000
_cell.length_c   1.000
_cell.angle_alpha   90.00
_cell.angle_beta   90.00
_cell.angle_gamma   90.00
#
_symmetry.space_group_name_H-M   'P 1'
#
loop_
_entity.id
_entity.type
_entity.pdbx_description
1 polymer ?
#
loop_
_entity_poly.entity_id
_entity_poly.type
_entity_poly.pdbx_seq_one_letter_code
_entity_poly.pdbx_strand_id
1 'polypeptide(L)'
;MTRNIFVFGVGGTGARVLRSLTMLLASGVKLKDTNKIIPIIIDVDAKNADTTRTLKALESYKFIREHGYGNREEMTAGFFNANLNTLSSIKPDTEVTEKMEDSFQLQFENLQTSFIKYIDPDEELVGDINMDLLEALYDNTPSNHPDYSHTELNLRLDMGFKGNPNIGCVIFNNLASTKEFKFILKSIGENDRIFIVSSIFGGTGSSGFPQLVRLLQEEERLRNNIFGALTMMPYYKVSDDKKSAINSDRFDAKTEAALTYYAKYLKGKINCFYQLWDHPMKQYENKEGGEEQKNNAHLLELLGATSIIDFVNRPDENFKSRDKTEYFDFAIKKEDQIIDTRHFYDKTRDTIMKPLVLFTYAKKLYLDIIPKFKDEIFYKELGLDDKLRNDPFFIHLSSFFRDHYRSWLLEMMDNERKFQPFNIDLDLNSMVRGKQIEVERKFGFKVNGGITDSFLNKKFGLIEDELKRGLPDSEKGKRFLKLLNRMADECFEKLENLPVMN
;
A
#
# COMPACT_ATOMS: atom_id res chain seq x y z
N MET A 1 11.91 -15.15 -18.65
CA MET A 1 11.70 -15.08 -17.18
C MET A 1 10.52 -14.17 -16.92
N THR A 2 9.65 -14.53 -15.96
CA THR A 2 8.58 -13.64 -15.49
C THR A 2 9.23 -12.48 -14.72
N ARG A 3 9.02 -11.25 -15.19
CA ARG A 3 9.50 -10.00 -14.56
C ARG A 3 8.91 -9.81 -13.16
N ASN A 4 9.70 -9.34 -12.21
CA ASN A 4 9.25 -8.90 -10.89
C ASN A 4 9.10 -7.38 -10.85
N ILE A 5 8.20 -6.90 -9.99
CA ILE A 5 8.08 -5.48 -9.64
C ILE A 5 8.50 -5.29 -8.19
N PHE A 6 9.63 -4.63 -7.97
CA PHE A 6 10.09 -4.23 -6.65
C PHE A 6 9.46 -2.90 -6.29
N VAL A 7 8.70 -2.85 -5.19
CA VAL A 7 8.01 -1.63 -4.74
C VAL A 7 8.54 -1.22 -3.37
N PHE A 8 9.35 -0.17 -3.35
CA PHE A 8 9.93 0.37 -2.12
C PHE A 8 8.98 1.40 -1.50
N GLY A 9 8.46 1.14 -0.31
CA GLY A 9 7.71 2.11 0.49
C GLY A 9 8.60 2.75 1.54
N VAL A 10 8.99 4.01 1.36
CA VAL A 10 9.91 4.71 2.26
C VAL A 10 9.15 5.55 3.30
N GLY A 11 9.38 5.25 4.58
CA GLY A 11 8.73 5.83 5.74
C GLY A 11 7.23 5.50 5.85
N GLY A 12 6.57 6.06 6.87
CA GLY A 12 5.15 5.81 7.13
C GLY A 12 4.21 6.13 5.97
N THR A 13 4.47 7.18 5.16
CA THR A 13 3.67 7.44 3.95
C THR A 13 3.81 6.34 2.90
N GLY A 14 5.04 5.86 2.67
CA GLY A 14 5.30 4.73 1.77
C GLY A 14 4.55 3.47 2.22
N ALA A 15 4.58 3.17 3.53
CA ALA A 15 3.82 2.07 4.10
C ALA A 15 2.30 2.24 3.88
N ARG A 16 1.73 3.42 4.13
CA ARG A 16 0.29 3.68 3.94
C ARG A 16 -0.16 3.55 2.47
N VAL A 17 0.67 3.94 1.51
CA VAL A 17 0.42 3.68 0.08
C VAL A 17 0.46 2.17 -0.22
N LEU A 18 1.44 1.44 0.33
CA LEU A 18 1.50 -0.02 0.18
C LEU A 18 0.27 -0.71 0.81
N ARG A 19 -0.25 -0.23 1.94
CA ARG A 19 -1.52 -0.72 2.50
C ARG A 19 -2.68 -0.56 1.51
N SER A 20 -2.76 0.59 0.85
CA SER A 20 -3.78 0.84 -0.17
C SER A 20 -3.58 -0.05 -1.41
N LEU A 21 -2.32 -0.27 -1.83
CA LEU A 21 -1.98 -1.24 -2.88
C LEU A 21 -2.48 -2.64 -2.50
N THR A 22 -2.26 -3.09 -1.27
CA THR A 22 -2.74 -4.40 -0.79
C THR A 22 -4.26 -4.53 -0.93
N MET A 23 -5.03 -3.48 -0.63
CA MET A 23 -6.49 -3.50 -0.81
C MET A 23 -6.88 -3.60 -2.29
N LEU A 24 -6.19 -2.86 -3.17
CA LEU A 24 -6.43 -2.91 -4.61
C LEU A 24 -6.11 -4.30 -5.19
N LEU A 25 -4.97 -4.88 -4.83
CA LEU A 25 -4.60 -6.23 -5.27
C LEU A 25 -5.56 -7.28 -4.72
N ALA A 26 -6.00 -7.15 -3.47
CA ALA A 26 -6.99 -8.06 -2.87
C ALA A 26 -8.32 -8.01 -3.63
N SER A 27 -8.73 -6.81 -4.04
CA SER A 27 -9.93 -6.62 -4.85
C SER A 27 -9.86 -7.20 -6.27
N GLY A 28 -8.67 -7.63 -6.70
CA GLY A 28 -8.46 -8.27 -7.99
C GLY A 28 -8.15 -7.28 -9.12
N VAL A 29 -7.66 -6.07 -8.79
CA VAL A 29 -7.11 -5.15 -9.80
C VAL A 29 -6.07 -5.87 -10.64
N LYS A 30 -6.23 -5.81 -11.95
CA LYS A 30 -5.39 -6.57 -12.89
C LYS A 30 -4.03 -5.91 -13.10
N LEU A 31 -3.01 -6.74 -13.07
CA LEU A 31 -1.66 -6.42 -13.52
C LEU A 31 -1.40 -7.16 -14.84
N LYS A 32 -1.04 -6.42 -15.90
CA LYS A 32 -0.99 -6.91 -17.28
C LYS A 32 0.37 -7.49 -17.66
N ASP A 33 1.45 -6.82 -17.27
CA ASP A 33 2.82 -7.19 -17.66
C ASP A 33 3.40 -8.30 -16.76
N THR A 34 3.09 -8.23 -15.47
CA THR A 34 3.43 -9.27 -14.49
C THR A 34 2.44 -9.23 -13.35
N ASN A 35 2.19 -10.38 -12.72
CA ASN A 35 1.41 -10.47 -11.50
C ASN A 35 2.27 -10.53 -10.24
N LYS A 36 3.61 -10.42 -10.34
CA LYS A 36 4.54 -10.55 -9.20
C LYS A 36 4.96 -9.19 -8.66
N ILE A 37 4.62 -8.93 -7.40
CA ILE A 37 4.99 -7.71 -6.66
C ILE A 37 5.79 -8.11 -5.43
N ILE A 38 6.93 -7.44 -5.22
CA ILE A 38 7.81 -7.60 -4.08
C ILE A 38 7.83 -6.26 -3.33
N PRO A 39 6.92 -6.03 -2.37
CA PRO A 39 6.92 -4.81 -1.59
C PRO A 39 8.01 -4.87 -0.52
N ILE A 40 8.73 -3.76 -0.36
CA ILE A 40 9.83 -3.59 0.58
C ILE A 40 9.61 -2.27 1.33
N ILE A 41 9.29 -2.34 2.61
CA ILE A 41 9.12 -1.18 3.47
C ILE A 41 10.47 -0.80 4.06
N ILE A 42 10.83 0.47 3.93
CA ILE A 42 12.00 1.07 4.55
C ILE A 42 11.51 2.11 5.53
N ASP A 43 11.37 1.71 6.79
CA ASP A 43 10.99 2.60 7.88
C ASP A 43 11.91 2.35 9.08
N VAL A 44 12.59 3.40 9.50
CA VAL A 44 13.54 3.39 10.63
C VAL A 44 12.83 3.50 11.98
N ASP A 45 11.56 3.95 11.99
CA ASP A 45 10.71 3.92 13.18
C ASP A 45 10.07 2.54 13.33
N ALA A 46 10.75 1.66 14.07
CA ALA A 46 10.30 0.27 14.28
C ALA A 46 8.96 0.17 15.05
N LYS A 47 8.54 1.24 15.74
CA LYS A 47 7.29 1.26 16.53
C LYS A 47 6.14 1.92 15.79
N ASN A 48 6.34 2.37 14.55
CA ASN A 48 5.33 3.09 13.78
C ASN A 48 4.05 2.25 13.61
N ALA A 49 2.93 2.74 14.14
CA ALA A 49 1.67 2.01 14.09
C ALA A 49 1.10 1.87 12.67
N ASP A 50 1.29 2.87 11.80
CA ASP A 50 0.86 2.79 10.41
C ASP A 50 1.66 1.75 9.60
N THR A 51 2.97 1.66 9.83
CA THR A 51 3.81 0.59 9.27
C THR A 51 3.37 -0.78 9.78
N THR A 52 3.14 -0.93 11.09
CA THR A 52 2.65 -2.18 11.70
C THR A 52 1.32 -2.65 11.07
N ARG A 53 0.38 -1.73 10.87
CA ARG A 53 -0.93 -2.05 10.24
C ARG A 53 -0.78 -2.48 8.79
N THR A 54 0.19 -1.90 8.09
CA THR A 54 0.52 -2.25 6.71
C THR A 54 1.11 -3.66 6.64
N LEU A 55 2.07 -3.98 7.50
CA LEU A 55 2.68 -5.31 7.59
C LEU A 55 1.64 -6.40 7.83
N LYS A 56 0.76 -6.21 8.82
CA LYS A 56 -0.35 -7.17 9.10
C LYS A 56 -1.26 -7.39 7.88
N ALA A 57 -1.57 -6.34 7.13
CA ALA A 57 -2.37 -6.46 5.91
C ALA A 57 -1.63 -7.22 4.80
N LEU A 58 -0.33 -6.98 4.61
CA LEU A 58 0.52 -7.69 3.64
C LEU A 58 0.67 -9.17 4.02
N GLU A 59 0.92 -9.48 5.29
CA GLU A 59 1.01 -10.85 5.82
C GLU A 59 -0.31 -11.61 5.64
N SER A 60 -1.43 -10.97 5.98
CA SER A 60 -2.76 -11.56 5.80
C SER A 60 -3.07 -11.79 4.32
N TYR A 61 -2.72 -10.85 3.44
CA TYR A 61 -2.82 -11.04 1.99
C TYR A 61 -2.00 -12.24 1.52
N LYS A 62 -0.71 -12.29 1.89
CA LYS A 62 0.21 -13.37 1.52
C LYS A 62 -0.35 -14.71 1.96
N PHE A 63 -0.78 -14.82 3.22
CA PHE A 63 -1.38 -16.05 3.75
C PHE A 63 -2.61 -16.51 2.96
N ILE A 64 -3.57 -15.61 2.69
CA ILE A 64 -4.78 -15.91 1.92
C ILE A 64 -4.42 -16.33 0.49
N ARG A 65 -3.46 -15.64 -0.14
CA ARG A 65 -2.98 -15.92 -1.50
C ARG A 65 -2.35 -17.31 -1.60
N GLU A 66 -1.47 -17.65 -0.65
CA GLU A 66 -0.76 -18.93 -0.61
C GLU A 66 -1.71 -20.10 -0.32
N HIS A 67 -2.63 -19.97 0.64
CA HIS A 67 -3.58 -21.04 0.97
C HIS A 67 -4.79 -21.09 0.02
N GLY A 68 -5.06 -19.98 -0.68
CA GLY A 68 -6.11 -19.87 -1.69
C GLY A 68 -5.68 -20.43 -3.04
N TYR A 69 -4.50 -20.09 -3.55
CA TYR A 69 -4.07 -20.46 -4.90
C TYR A 69 -2.73 -21.20 -4.95
N GLY A 70 -1.98 -21.25 -3.85
CA GLY A 70 -0.61 -21.75 -3.84
C GLY A 70 0.42 -20.74 -4.37
N ASN A 71 1.69 -21.05 -4.12
CA ASN A 71 2.81 -20.13 -4.35
C ASN A 71 3.26 -20.07 -5.82
N ARG A 72 2.82 -21.03 -6.64
CA ARG A 72 3.30 -21.22 -8.03
C ARG A 72 2.22 -21.04 -9.09
N GLU A 73 0.97 -20.80 -8.70
CA GLU A 73 -0.11 -20.66 -9.67
C GLU A 73 -0.14 -19.24 -10.26
N GLU A 74 -0.03 -19.15 -11.58
CA GLU A 74 -0.19 -17.91 -12.34
C GLU A 74 -1.68 -17.54 -12.40
N MET A 75 -2.13 -16.85 -11.37
CA MET A 75 -3.46 -16.25 -11.33
C MET A 75 -3.43 -14.87 -12.00
N THR A 76 -4.33 -14.66 -12.97
CA THR A 76 -4.44 -13.39 -13.73
C THR A 76 -5.75 -12.65 -13.46
N ALA A 77 -6.66 -13.25 -12.68
CA ALA A 77 -7.98 -12.71 -12.37
C ALA A 77 -8.51 -13.26 -11.04
N GLY A 78 -9.58 -12.63 -10.54
CA GLY A 78 -10.19 -12.95 -9.25
C GLY A 78 -9.58 -12.16 -8.09
N PHE A 79 -10.14 -12.35 -6.90
CA PHE A 79 -9.62 -11.73 -5.67
C PHE A 79 -8.27 -12.31 -5.29
N PHE A 80 -7.41 -11.48 -4.71
CA PHE A 80 -6.04 -11.87 -4.31
C PHE A 80 -5.28 -12.53 -5.48
N ASN A 81 -5.37 -11.99 -6.71
CA ASN A 81 -4.75 -12.65 -7.87
C ASN A 81 -3.23 -12.40 -7.95
N ALA A 82 -2.78 -11.21 -7.56
CA ALA A 82 -1.38 -10.82 -7.64
C ALA A 82 -0.54 -11.64 -6.66
N ASN A 83 0.60 -12.12 -7.12
CA ASN A 83 1.59 -12.79 -6.31
C ASN A 83 2.40 -11.74 -5.55
N LEU A 84 1.95 -11.40 -4.34
CA LEU A 84 2.59 -10.46 -3.44
C LEU A 84 3.37 -11.26 -2.39
N ASN A 85 4.70 -11.20 -2.45
CA ASN A 85 5.59 -11.92 -1.54
C ASN A 85 6.72 -11.04 -1.04
N THR A 86 7.33 -11.50 0.05
CA THR A 86 8.55 -10.96 0.62
C THR A 86 9.77 -11.25 -0.25
N LEU A 87 10.85 -10.53 0.03
CA LEU A 87 12.14 -10.70 -0.63
C LEU A 87 12.72 -12.11 -0.48
N SER A 88 12.46 -12.78 0.66
CA SER A 88 12.92 -14.15 0.94
C SER A 88 12.37 -15.20 -0.03
N SER A 89 11.26 -14.89 -0.73
CA SER A 89 10.68 -15.77 -1.76
C SER A 89 11.50 -15.79 -3.07
N ILE A 90 12.39 -14.82 -3.25
CA ILE A 90 13.26 -14.74 -4.43
C ILE A 90 14.50 -15.60 -4.17
N LYS A 91 14.75 -16.55 -5.07
CA LYS A 91 16.04 -17.23 -5.12
C LYS A 91 16.96 -16.40 -6.02
N PRO A 92 17.99 -15.71 -5.49
CA PRO A 92 18.96 -15.06 -6.37
C PRO A 92 19.65 -16.11 -7.24
N ASP A 93 20.07 -15.74 -8.45
CA ASP A 93 20.73 -16.62 -9.43
C ASP A 93 22.12 -17.16 -8.97
N THR A 94 22.52 -16.86 -7.74
CA THR A 94 23.76 -17.32 -7.11
C THR A 94 23.43 -18.18 -5.90
N GLU A 95 24.26 -19.19 -5.62
CA GLU A 95 24.19 -20.10 -4.46
C GLU A 95 24.34 -19.34 -3.11
N VAL A 96 23.41 -18.45 -2.80
CA VAL A 96 23.36 -17.75 -1.52
C VAL A 96 22.74 -18.69 -0.51
N THR A 97 23.58 -19.21 0.39
CA THR A 97 23.21 -20.06 1.54
C THR A 97 22.58 -19.27 2.69
N GLU A 98 22.66 -17.94 2.67
CA GLU A 98 22.05 -17.08 3.70
C GLU A 98 20.54 -16.95 3.48
N LYS A 99 19.76 -17.46 4.43
CA LYS A 99 18.30 -17.28 4.46
C LYS A 99 17.98 -15.87 4.93
N MET A 100 17.32 -15.08 4.07
CA MET A 100 16.70 -13.83 4.50
C MET A 100 15.51 -14.10 5.42
N GLU A 101 15.26 -13.16 6.33
CA GLU A 101 14.03 -13.13 7.11
C GLU A 101 12.81 -12.98 6.19
N ASP A 102 11.74 -13.69 6.51
CA ASP A 102 10.47 -13.60 5.79
C ASP A 102 9.69 -12.35 6.22
N SER A 103 10.21 -11.18 5.87
CA SER A 103 9.68 -9.87 6.25
C SER A 103 9.45 -8.97 5.04
N PHE A 104 8.42 -8.12 5.14
CA PHE A 104 8.19 -7.02 4.20
C PHE A 104 8.93 -5.74 4.59
N GLN A 105 9.50 -5.65 5.79
CA GLN A 105 10.27 -4.50 6.27
C GLN A 105 11.76 -4.81 6.29
N LEU A 106 12.56 -3.88 5.77
CA LEU A 106 14.00 -3.88 6.01
C LEU A 106 14.29 -3.43 7.44
N GLN A 107 14.93 -4.31 8.20
CA GLN A 107 15.44 -3.98 9.52
C GLN A 107 16.84 -3.40 9.38
N PHE A 108 17.10 -2.34 10.14
CA PHE A 108 18.42 -1.72 10.20
C PHE A 108 19.02 -1.99 11.57
N GLU A 109 20.15 -2.71 11.58
CA GLU A 109 20.90 -2.95 12.80
C GLU A 109 21.48 -1.63 13.34
N ASN A 110 21.70 -1.56 14.66
CA ASN A 110 22.39 -0.46 15.34
C ASN A 110 21.73 0.93 15.30
N LEU A 111 20.46 1.04 14.91
CA LEU A 111 19.73 2.32 14.97
C LEU A 111 19.16 2.65 16.36
N GLN A 112 19.26 1.74 17.34
CA GLN A 112 18.82 1.99 18.73
C GLN A 112 19.78 2.92 19.50
N THR A 113 20.22 4.01 18.88
CA THR A 113 21.21 4.96 19.40
C THR A 113 20.87 6.40 19.00
N SER A 114 21.65 7.38 19.48
CA SER A 114 21.58 8.78 19.01
C SER A 114 22.45 8.99 17.78
N PHE A 115 22.18 10.04 17.00
CA PHE A 115 22.96 10.34 15.80
C PHE A 115 24.46 10.52 16.08
N ILE A 116 24.82 11.22 17.16
CA ILE A 116 26.23 11.41 17.53
C ILE A 116 26.93 10.09 17.86
N LYS A 117 26.28 9.22 18.65
CA LYS A 117 26.79 7.88 18.98
C LYS A 117 26.80 6.92 17.79
N TYR A 118 26.04 7.22 16.74
CA TYR A 118 26.09 6.46 15.50
C TYR A 118 27.33 6.81 14.66
N ILE A 119 27.69 8.09 14.63
CA ILE A 119 28.89 8.57 13.91
C ILE A 119 30.16 8.27 14.70
N ASP A 120 30.12 8.43 16.02
CA ASP A 120 31.24 8.27 16.93
C ASP A 120 30.87 7.31 18.07
N PRO A 121 30.78 5.99 17.80
CA PRO A 121 30.34 5.00 18.79
C PRO A 121 31.31 4.83 19.96
N ASP A 122 32.61 5.06 19.71
CA ASP A 122 33.70 4.86 20.67
C ASP A 122 34.18 6.18 21.31
N GLU A 123 33.48 7.30 21.04
CA GLU A 123 33.78 8.64 21.54
C GLU A 123 35.21 9.13 21.17
N GLU A 124 35.72 8.73 20.01
CA GLU A 124 37.05 9.07 19.51
C GLU A 124 37.17 10.53 19.05
N LEU A 125 36.05 11.18 18.71
CA LEU A 125 36.04 12.56 18.25
C LEU A 125 36.00 13.56 19.41
N VAL A 126 35.91 13.13 20.67
CA VAL A 126 35.84 14.04 21.82
C VAL A 126 37.11 14.90 21.91
N GLY A 127 36.95 16.22 21.75
CA GLY A 127 38.05 17.18 21.74
C GLY A 127 38.81 17.26 20.41
N ASP A 128 38.32 16.60 19.35
CA ASP A 128 38.83 16.68 17.99
C ASP A 128 38.10 17.77 17.17
N ILE A 129 38.82 18.37 16.21
CA ILE A 129 38.28 19.43 15.34
C ILE A 129 37.07 18.97 14.49
N ASN A 130 36.95 17.67 14.21
CA ASN A 130 35.78 17.14 13.53
C ASN A 130 34.52 17.20 14.41
N MET A 131 34.66 17.04 15.73
CA MET A 131 33.54 17.26 16.66
C MET A 131 33.15 18.73 16.70
N ASP A 132 34.12 19.64 16.76
CA ASP A 132 33.85 21.09 16.70
C ASP A 132 33.08 21.46 15.41
N LEU A 133 33.42 20.84 14.28
CA LEU A 133 32.71 21.02 13.02
C LEU A 133 31.28 20.45 13.07
N LEU A 134 31.09 19.26 13.67
CA LEU A 134 29.75 18.68 13.83
C LEU A 134 28.86 19.56 14.71
N GLU A 135 29.38 20.07 15.82
CA GLU A 135 28.66 20.98 16.71
C GLU A 135 28.38 22.35 16.08
N ALA A 136 29.19 22.78 15.11
CA ALA A 136 28.93 23.98 14.32
C ALA A 136 27.85 23.79 13.24
N LEU A 137 27.68 22.56 12.73
CA LEU A 137 26.75 22.24 11.65
C LEU A 137 25.38 21.74 12.15
N TYR A 138 25.34 21.10 13.31
CA TYR A 138 24.16 20.44 13.85
C TYR A 138 23.84 20.93 15.26
N ASP A 139 22.56 20.99 15.59
CA ASP A 139 22.11 21.37 16.93
C ASP A 139 22.51 20.33 17.99
N ASN A 140 23.46 20.71 18.87
CA ASN A 140 23.90 19.93 20.03
C ASN A 140 23.23 20.34 21.36
N THR A 141 21.97 20.76 21.31
CA THR A 141 21.22 21.13 22.52
C THR A 141 21.25 19.99 23.56
N PRO A 142 21.65 20.26 24.81
CA PRO A 142 21.79 19.21 25.83
C PRO A 142 20.44 18.76 26.39
N SER A 143 20.41 17.55 26.96
CA SER A 143 19.18 16.88 27.43
C SER A 143 18.41 17.60 28.54
N ASN A 144 19.05 18.54 29.23
CA ASN A 144 18.42 19.36 30.27
C ASN A 144 17.82 20.67 29.76
N HIS A 145 18.01 21.00 28.47
CA HIS A 145 17.51 22.23 27.87
C HIS A 145 16.03 22.09 27.45
N PRO A 146 15.19 23.14 27.60
CA PRO A 146 13.79 23.10 27.19
C PRO A 146 13.55 22.72 25.72
N ASP A 147 14.49 23.09 24.85
CA ASP A 147 14.41 22.84 23.40
C ASP A 147 15.09 21.53 22.97
N TYR A 148 15.42 20.63 23.90
CA TYR A 148 16.07 19.36 23.58
C TYR A 148 15.31 18.52 22.54
N SER A 149 13.99 18.70 22.41
CA SER A 149 13.21 18.03 21.37
C SER A 149 13.67 18.35 19.94
N HIS A 150 14.34 19.50 19.73
CA HIS A 150 14.84 19.96 18.44
C HIS A 150 16.31 19.59 18.17
N THR A 151 16.99 18.94 19.12
CA THR A 151 18.39 18.51 18.95
C THR A 151 18.55 17.60 17.73
N GLU A 152 19.63 17.81 16.98
CA GLU A 152 19.98 17.01 15.82
C GLU A 152 21.03 15.95 16.17
N LEU A 153 22.08 16.31 16.89
CA LEU A 153 23.14 15.35 17.29
C LEU A 153 22.63 14.32 18.29
N ASN A 154 21.73 14.69 19.20
CA ASN A 154 21.17 13.78 20.19
C ASN A 154 19.88 13.10 19.72
N LEU A 155 19.48 13.29 18.46
CA LEU A 155 18.30 12.68 17.87
C LEU A 155 18.40 11.14 17.91
N ARG A 156 17.37 10.49 18.43
CA ARG A 156 17.21 9.02 18.40
C ARG A 156 16.86 8.54 16.99
N LEU A 157 17.70 7.69 16.42
CA LEU A 157 17.56 7.22 15.03
C LEU A 157 16.46 6.17 14.85
N ASP A 158 16.13 5.42 15.91
CA ASP A 158 15.05 4.43 15.96
C ASP A 158 13.64 5.03 16.10
N MET A 159 13.53 6.36 16.14
CA MET A 159 12.26 7.10 16.15
C MET A 159 12.05 7.94 14.88
N GLY A 160 12.80 7.65 13.81
CA GLY A 160 12.75 8.43 12.59
C GLY A 160 13.56 9.73 12.62
N PHE A 161 13.76 10.33 11.45
CA PHE A 161 14.61 11.52 11.31
C PHE A 161 13.90 12.84 11.64
N LYS A 162 12.64 12.80 12.12
CA LYS A 162 11.83 13.94 12.56
C LYS A 162 11.88 15.21 11.68
N GLY A 163 12.00 15.00 10.36
CA GLY A 163 12.07 16.09 9.40
C GLY A 163 13.45 16.68 9.15
N ASN A 164 14.53 15.95 9.48
CA ASN A 164 15.93 16.29 9.23
C ASN A 164 16.52 15.41 8.10
N PRO A 165 16.42 15.82 6.82
CA PRO A 165 16.86 15.00 5.70
C PRO A 165 18.38 14.78 5.66
N ASN A 166 19.16 15.71 6.21
CA ASN A 166 20.62 15.62 6.25
C ASN A 166 21.10 14.43 7.09
N ILE A 167 20.49 14.22 8.27
CA ILE A 167 20.74 13.04 9.12
C ILE A 167 20.35 11.77 8.36
N GLY A 168 19.15 11.77 7.77
CA GLY A 168 18.68 10.62 7.01
C GLY A 168 19.62 10.23 5.88
N CYS A 169 20.20 11.19 5.17
CA CYS A 169 21.19 10.94 4.11
C CYS A 169 22.39 10.12 4.60
N VAL A 170 22.93 10.44 5.79
CA VAL A 170 24.06 9.71 6.39
C VAL A 170 23.67 8.28 6.68
N ILE A 171 22.51 8.07 7.32
CA ILE A 171 22.02 6.72 7.66
C ILE A 171 21.71 5.92 6.39
N PHE A 172 21.10 6.54 5.39
CA PHE A 172 20.73 5.89 4.14
C PHE A 172 21.95 5.45 3.32
N ASN A 173 23.06 6.19 3.37
CA ASN A 173 24.31 5.77 2.71
C ASN A 173 24.84 4.46 3.29
N ASN A 174 24.70 4.27 4.60
CA ASN A 174 25.14 3.06 5.26
C ASN A 174 24.30 1.83 4.88
N LEU A 175 23.10 2.01 4.30
CA LEU A 175 22.30 0.90 3.76
C LEU A 175 23.06 0.09 2.71
N ALA A 176 23.89 0.73 1.90
CA ALA A 176 24.70 0.05 0.89
C ALA A 176 25.59 -1.06 1.47
N SER A 177 25.94 -0.93 2.75
CA SER A 177 26.82 -1.87 3.45
C SER A 177 26.08 -3.06 4.06
N THR A 178 24.76 -2.97 4.27
CA THR A 178 23.99 -4.02 4.97
C THR A 178 23.82 -5.27 4.12
N LYS A 179 23.66 -6.43 4.80
CA LYS A 179 23.50 -7.72 4.12
C LYS A 179 22.18 -7.76 3.36
N GLU A 180 21.14 -7.18 3.94
CA GLU A 180 19.79 -7.12 3.41
C GLU A 180 19.76 -6.31 2.11
N PHE A 181 20.41 -5.15 2.08
CA PHE A 181 20.44 -4.33 0.86
C PHE A 181 21.29 -4.98 -0.23
N LYS A 182 22.42 -5.61 0.12
CA LYS A 182 23.20 -6.40 -0.84
C LYS A 182 22.38 -7.56 -1.42
N PHE A 183 21.53 -8.19 -0.64
CA PHE A 183 20.60 -9.22 -1.13
C PHE A 183 19.54 -8.62 -2.06
N ILE A 184 18.96 -7.45 -1.71
CA ILE A 184 18.04 -6.71 -2.60
C ILE A 184 18.70 -6.50 -3.95
N LEU A 185 19.91 -5.91 -3.96
CA LEU A 185 20.64 -5.66 -5.19
C LEU A 185 20.71 -6.96 -5.99
N LYS A 186 21.25 -8.05 -5.42
CA LYS A 186 21.42 -9.34 -6.12
C LYS A 186 20.11 -9.98 -6.61
N SER A 187 18.98 -9.66 -5.98
CA SER A 187 17.68 -10.26 -6.29
C SER A 187 16.96 -9.60 -7.45
N ILE A 188 17.27 -8.34 -7.75
CA ILE A 188 16.67 -7.60 -8.86
C ILE A 188 17.33 -8.05 -10.17
N GLY A 189 16.57 -8.63 -11.09
CA GLY A 189 17.06 -8.97 -12.44
C GLY A 189 17.11 -7.74 -13.35
N GLU A 190 17.88 -7.80 -14.44
CA GLU A 190 18.03 -6.68 -15.41
C GLU A 190 16.72 -6.26 -16.08
N ASN A 191 15.75 -7.19 -16.16
CA ASN A 191 14.44 -6.95 -16.76
C ASN A 191 13.37 -6.59 -15.74
N ASP A 192 13.68 -6.58 -14.45
CA ASP A 192 12.73 -6.24 -13.40
C ASP A 192 12.43 -4.73 -13.40
N ARG A 193 11.28 -4.34 -12.85
CA ARG A 193 10.95 -2.92 -12.69
C ARG A 193 11.02 -2.53 -11.24
N ILE A 194 11.41 -1.29 -11.00
CA ILE A 194 11.60 -0.72 -9.67
C ILE A 194 10.64 0.46 -9.53
N PHE A 195 9.85 0.47 -8.46
CA PHE A 195 8.98 1.57 -8.12
C PHE A 195 9.27 2.04 -6.69
N ILE A 196 9.43 3.35 -6.49
CA ILE A 196 9.72 3.92 -5.17
C ILE A 196 8.61 4.88 -4.75
N VAL A 197 8.05 4.69 -3.57
CA VAL A 197 7.05 5.58 -2.97
C VAL A 197 7.65 6.30 -1.78
N SER A 198 7.55 7.62 -1.76
CA SER A 198 8.00 8.45 -0.65
C SER A 198 7.08 9.66 -0.42
N SER A 199 7.22 10.31 0.74
CA SER A 199 6.72 11.66 0.97
C SER A 199 7.86 12.66 0.98
N ILE A 200 7.58 13.87 0.48
CA ILE A 200 8.59 14.93 0.39
C ILE A 200 8.73 15.75 1.68
N PHE A 201 7.72 15.70 2.54
CA PHE A 201 7.63 16.53 3.74
C PHE A 201 8.00 15.78 5.02
N GLY A 202 8.08 14.45 4.98
CA GLY A 202 8.59 13.62 6.08
C GLY A 202 10.12 13.50 6.07
N GLY A 203 10.73 13.26 7.23
CA GLY A 203 12.19 13.12 7.37
C GLY A 203 12.77 11.89 6.65
N THR A 204 12.19 10.71 6.87
CA THR A 204 12.64 9.45 6.27
C THR A 204 12.39 9.40 4.76
N GLY A 205 11.21 9.81 4.32
CA GLY A 205 10.83 9.79 2.89
C GLY A 205 11.69 10.70 2.02
N SER A 206 11.86 11.96 2.45
CA SER A 206 12.54 12.99 1.65
C SER A 206 14.05 12.74 1.49
N SER A 207 14.68 12.16 2.52
CA SER A 207 16.09 11.76 2.49
C SER A 207 16.31 10.41 1.83
N GLY A 208 15.46 9.43 2.12
CA GLY A 208 15.63 8.05 1.65
C GLY A 208 15.42 7.87 0.16
N PHE A 209 14.43 8.56 -0.42
CA PHE A 209 14.13 8.44 -1.83
C PHE A 209 15.31 8.76 -2.78
N PRO A 210 15.94 9.95 -2.73
CA PRO A 210 17.05 10.26 -3.63
C PRO A 210 18.27 9.35 -3.38
N GLN A 211 18.53 8.97 -2.14
CA GLN A 211 19.65 8.07 -1.82
C GLN A 211 19.39 6.66 -2.34
N LEU A 212 18.18 6.12 -2.17
CA LEU A 212 17.82 4.81 -2.70
C LEU A 212 17.96 4.75 -4.23
N VAL A 213 17.52 5.79 -4.95
CA VAL A 213 17.74 5.88 -6.40
C VAL A 213 19.23 5.87 -6.72
N ARG A 214 20.05 6.64 -5.99
CA ARG A 214 21.50 6.69 -6.21
C ARG A 214 22.14 5.31 -6.00
N LEU A 215 21.86 4.66 -4.87
CA LEU A 215 22.42 3.36 -4.51
C LEU A 215 22.04 2.26 -5.50
N LEU A 216 20.79 2.25 -5.96
CA LEU A 216 20.34 1.28 -6.98
C LEU A 216 21.03 1.51 -8.33
N GLN A 217 21.37 2.75 -8.67
CA GLN A 217 22.05 3.08 -9.94
C GLN A 217 23.58 2.97 -9.88
N GLU A 218 24.19 2.94 -8.69
CA GLU A 218 25.61 2.63 -8.55
C GLU A 218 25.90 1.21 -9.07
N GLU A 219 24.98 0.27 -8.81
CA GLU A 219 25.00 -1.09 -9.35
C GLU A 219 24.79 -1.10 -10.88
N GLU A 220 25.84 -1.43 -11.62
CA GLU A 220 25.90 -1.27 -13.08
C GLU A 220 24.79 -2.03 -13.83
N ARG A 221 24.50 -3.28 -13.42
CA ARG A 221 23.43 -4.07 -14.05
C ARG A 221 22.04 -3.47 -13.83
N LEU A 222 21.85 -2.69 -12.77
CA LEU A 222 20.56 -2.10 -12.42
C LEU A 222 20.30 -0.74 -13.09
N ARG A 223 21.35 -0.11 -13.65
CA ARG A 223 21.23 1.18 -14.38
C ARG A 223 20.27 1.12 -15.56
N ASN A 224 20.05 -0.08 -16.08
CA ASN A 224 19.24 -0.34 -17.26
C ASN A 224 17.78 -0.66 -16.96
N ASN A 225 17.44 -0.90 -15.69
CA ASN A 225 16.07 -1.18 -15.25
C ASN A 225 15.16 0.05 -15.44
N ILE A 226 13.86 -0.20 -15.51
CA ILE A 226 12.86 0.86 -15.59
C ILE A 226 12.49 1.29 -14.17
N PHE A 227 12.65 2.58 -13.89
CA PHE A 227 12.35 3.21 -12.60
C PHE A 227 11.07 4.04 -12.66
N GLY A 228 10.16 3.75 -11.74
CA GLY A 228 9.03 4.60 -11.41
C GLY A 228 9.20 5.18 -10.01
N ALA A 229 8.66 6.38 -9.78
CA ALA A 229 8.61 6.94 -8.44
C ALA A 229 7.32 7.72 -8.21
N LEU A 230 6.80 7.65 -6.98
CA LEU A 230 5.73 8.49 -6.48
C LEU A 230 6.27 9.36 -5.34
N THR A 231 6.11 10.68 -5.47
CA THR A 231 6.33 11.60 -4.36
C THR A 231 5.00 12.22 -3.92
N MET A 232 4.68 11.99 -2.65
CA MET A 232 3.53 12.58 -1.96
C MET A 232 3.90 13.94 -1.39
N MET A 233 3.22 14.99 -1.86
CA MET A 233 3.26 16.33 -1.27
C MET A 233 2.48 16.37 0.04
N PRO A 234 2.64 17.40 0.89
CA PRO A 234 1.83 17.56 2.09
C PRO A 234 0.33 17.44 1.79
N TYR A 235 -0.36 16.53 2.48
CA TYR A 235 -1.80 16.30 2.32
C TYR A 235 -2.55 16.27 3.65
N TYR A 236 -1.84 16.56 4.74
CA TYR A 236 -2.37 16.79 6.07
C TYR A 236 -1.42 17.73 6.82
N LYS A 237 -1.93 18.31 7.92
CA LYS A 237 -1.14 19.06 8.90
C LYS A 237 -1.10 18.30 10.22
N VAL A 238 -0.13 18.63 11.06
CA VAL A 238 -0.11 18.29 12.49
C VAL A 238 -0.36 19.55 13.32
N SER A 239 -0.90 19.39 14.52
CA SER A 239 -1.05 20.47 15.50
C SER A 239 0.30 21.05 15.91
N ASP A 240 0.35 22.34 16.21
CA ASP A 240 1.58 22.94 16.74
C ASP A 240 1.88 22.38 18.12
N ASP A 241 3.08 21.82 18.28
CA ASP A 241 3.61 21.42 19.57
C ASP A 241 5.06 21.91 19.65
N LYS A 242 5.36 22.78 20.63
CA LYS A 242 6.71 23.32 20.85
C LYS A 242 7.70 22.22 21.26
N LYS A 243 7.21 21.12 21.81
CA LYS A 243 7.99 19.94 22.17
C LYS A 243 8.19 18.98 21.02
N SER A 244 7.66 19.29 19.83
CA SER A 244 7.88 18.49 18.64
C SER A 244 8.80 19.19 17.63
N ALA A 245 9.70 18.42 17.03
CA ALA A 245 10.50 18.84 15.88
C ALA A 245 9.66 18.93 14.57
N ILE A 246 8.47 18.33 14.54
CA ILE A 246 7.58 18.36 13.38
C ILE A 246 6.73 19.63 13.42
N ASN A 247 6.91 20.48 12.40
CA ASN A 247 6.15 21.70 12.21
C ASN A 247 5.58 21.78 10.78
N SER A 248 4.26 21.86 10.68
CA SER A 248 3.52 21.92 9.41
C SER A 248 3.82 23.17 8.59
N ASP A 249 4.12 24.30 9.23
CA ASP A 249 4.42 25.58 8.54
C ASP A 249 5.70 25.50 7.72
N ARG A 250 6.59 24.55 8.03
CA ARG A 250 7.82 24.31 7.28
C ARG A 250 7.64 23.34 6.11
N PHE A 251 6.47 22.72 5.96
CA PHE A 251 6.27 21.68 4.95
C PHE A 251 6.40 22.23 3.52
N ASP A 252 5.87 23.42 3.24
CA ASP A 252 5.92 24.00 1.89
C ASP A 252 7.36 24.36 1.49
N ALA A 253 8.11 25.03 2.37
CA ALA A 253 9.51 25.37 2.13
C ALA A 253 10.40 24.13 1.96
N LYS A 254 10.17 23.08 2.77
CA LYS A 254 10.87 21.78 2.62
C LYS A 254 10.53 21.11 1.28
N THR A 255 9.27 21.19 0.88
CA THR A 255 8.77 20.66 -0.40
C THR A 255 9.46 21.34 -1.57
N GLU A 256 9.54 22.68 -1.57
CA GLU A 256 10.24 23.46 -2.60
C GLU A 256 11.73 23.09 -2.72
N ALA A 257 12.43 23.01 -1.58
CA ALA A 257 13.85 22.66 -1.55
C ALA A 257 14.10 21.24 -2.08
N ALA A 258 13.28 20.28 -1.67
CA ALA A 258 13.39 18.89 -2.11
C ALA A 258 13.03 18.72 -3.60
N LEU A 259 11.99 19.40 -4.09
CA LEU A 259 11.64 19.40 -5.52
C LEU A 259 12.77 19.97 -6.39
N THR A 260 13.39 21.06 -5.92
CA THR A 260 14.56 21.66 -6.59
C THR A 260 15.72 20.66 -6.66
N TYR A 261 15.97 19.94 -5.57
CA TYR A 261 16.97 18.86 -5.55
C TYR A 261 16.59 17.73 -6.52
N TYR A 262 15.35 17.25 -6.51
CA TYR A 262 14.90 16.17 -7.39
C TYR A 262 14.97 16.55 -8.86
N ALA A 263 14.55 17.76 -9.22
CA ALA A 263 14.64 18.28 -10.58
C ALA A 263 16.09 18.34 -11.08
N LYS A 264 17.05 18.63 -10.20
CA LYS A 264 18.48 18.70 -10.54
C LYS A 264 19.15 17.33 -10.59
N TYR A 265 18.87 16.46 -9.63
CA TYR A 265 19.68 15.25 -9.40
C TYR A 265 19.00 13.92 -9.78
N LEU A 266 17.68 13.90 -9.95
CA LEU A 266 16.90 12.70 -10.32
C LEU A 266 16.38 12.72 -11.76
N LYS A 267 16.45 13.87 -12.44
CA LYS A 267 16.12 13.98 -13.86
C LYS A 267 16.99 13.02 -14.69
N GLY A 268 16.35 12.22 -15.54
CA GLY A 268 17.00 11.20 -16.37
C GLY A 268 17.43 9.94 -15.60
N LYS A 269 17.08 9.84 -14.30
CA LYS A 269 17.30 8.64 -13.48
C LYS A 269 16.01 7.87 -13.20
N ILE A 270 14.88 8.52 -13.39
CA ILE A 270 13.54 7.98 -13.19
C ILE A 270 12.80 8.09 -14.50
N ASN A 271 12.23 6.99 -14.99
CA ASN A 271 11.48 6.98 -16.25
C ASN A 271 10.09 7.61 -16.07
N CYS A 272 9.38 7.23 -14.99
CA CYS A 272 8.05 7.76 -14.68
C CYS A 272 8.00 8.34 -13.28
N PHE A 273 7.87 9.65 -13.17
CA PHE A 273 7.81 10.37 -11.91
C PHE A 273 6.39 10.91 -11.66
N TYR A 274 5.67 10.23 -10.78
CA TYR A 274 4.32 10.58 -10.34
C TYR A 274 4.38 11.54 -9.15
N GLN A 275 3.51 12.54 -9.17
CA GLN A 275 3.35 13.53 -8.11
C GLN A 275 1.88 13.59 -7.69
N LEU A 276 1.64 13.60 -6.38
CA LEU A 276 0.29 13.72 -5.81
C LEU A 276 0.28 14.76 -4.72
N TRP A 277 -0.74 15.61 -4.76
CA TRP A 277 -0.96 16.68 -3.81
C TRP A 277 -2.46 16.95 -3.70
N ASP A 278 -2.85 17.53 -2.57
CA ASP A 278 -4.21 17.97 -2.27
C ASP A 278 -4.11 19.05 -1.20
N HIS A 279 -5.19 19.81 -1.00
CA HIS A 279 -5.24 20.75 0.11
C HIS A 279 -5.18 19.99 1.44
N PRO A 280 -4.22 20.30 2.34
CA PRO A 280 -4.09 19.60 3.60
C PRO A 280 -5.17 20.07 4.57
N MET A 281 -6.38 19.51 4.41
CA MET A 281 -7.56 19.86 5.21
C MET A 281 -7.40 19.34 6.63
N LYS A 282 -7.02 18.06 6.76
CA LYS A 282 -6.98 17.37 8.05
C LYS A 282 -5.80 17.84 8.91
N GLN A 283 -6.09 18.20 10.14
CA GLN A 283 -5.09 18.41 11.19
C GLN A 283 -5.09 17.20 12.15
N TYR A 284 -3.97 16.49 12.25
CA TYR A 284 -3.73 15.42 13.21
C TYR A 284 -3.06 15.95 14.47
N GLU A 285 -3.18 15.21 15.57
CA GLU A 285 -2.36 15.46 16.75
C GLU A 285 -0.88 15.24 16.41
N ASN A 286 0.00 16.07 16.98
CA ASN A 286 1.43 15.99 16.72
C ASN A 286 2.05 14.79 17.44
N LYS A 287 2.15 13.68 16.70
CA LYS A 287 2.83 12.45 17.13
C LYS A 287 4.04 12.23 16.25
N GLU A 288 5.23 12.29 16.84
CA GLU A 288 6.50 12.25 16.09
C GLU A 288 6.87 10.88 15.51
N GLY A 289 6.23 9.82 16.01
CA GLY A 289 6.60 8.44 15.76
C GLY A 289 5.84 7.46 16.65
N GLY A 290 6.15 6.19 16.49
CA GLY A 290 5.75 5.12 17.39
C GLY A 290 4.28 4.71 17.31
N GLU A 291 3.80 4.10 18.40
CA GLU A 291 2.48 3.45 18.46
C GLU A 291 1.32 4.45 18.36
N GLU A 292 1.56 5.71 18.72
CA GLU A 292 0.57 6.79 18.65
C GLU A 292 0.46 7.39 17.25
N GLN A 293 1.47 7.21 16.39
CA GLN A 293 1.40 7.67 15.00
C GLN A 293 0.55 6.70 14.16
N LYS A 294 -0.76 6.90 14.25
CA LYS A 294 -1.78 6.07 13.59
C LYS A 294 -2.79 6.95 12.86
N ASN A 295 -2.42 7.40 11.66
CA ASN A 295 -3.28 8.28 10.89
C ASN A 295 -4.37 7.49 10.15
N ASN A 296 -5.57 8.05 10.05
CA ASN A 296 -6.64 7.49 9.23
C ASN A 296 -6.18 7.38 7.77
N ALA A 297 -6.48 6.28 7.08
CA ALA A 297 -6.28 6.17 5.64
C ALA A 297 -6.83 7.38 4.87
N HIS A 298 -6.11 7.81 3.83
CA HIS A 298 -6.46 8.98 3.02
C HIS A 298 -6.69 8.60 1.55
N LEU A 299 -7.59 9.33 0.86
CA LEU A 299 -7.84 9.14 -0.57
C LEU A 299 -6.54 9.21 -1.40
N LEU A 300 -5.62 10.10 -1.04
CA LEU A 300 -4.36 10.25 -1.76
C LEU A 300 -3.46 9.01 -1.65
N GLU A 301 -3.56 8.21 -0.58
CA GLU A 301 -2.81 6.94 -0.50
C GLU A 301 -3.38 5.90 -1.46
N LEU A 302 -4.71 5.87 -1.61
CA LEU A 302 -5.39 5.07 -2.62
C LEU A 302 -4.99 5.50 -4.04
N LEU A 303 -5.02 6.81 -4.33
CA LEU A 303 -4.58 7.37 -5.61
C LEU A 303 -3.10 7.10 -5.86
N GLY A 304 -2.27 7.17 -4.81
CA GLY A 304 -0.86 6.81 -4.86
C GLY A 304 -0.64 5.37 -5.29
N ALA A 305 -1.42 4.44 -4.75
CA ALA A 305 -1.37 3.04 -5.16
C ALA A 305 -1.74 2.84 -6.65
N THR A 306 -2.58 3.71 -7.23
CA THR A 306 -2.91 3.66 -8.67
C THR A 306 -1.72 3.99 -9.57
N SER A 307 -0.76 4.80 -9.10
CA SER A 307 0.46 5.09 -9.86
C SER A 307 1.33 3.85 -10.06
N ILE A 308 1.39 2.98 -9.05
CA ILE A 308 2.08 1.69 -9.11
C ILE A 308 1.40 0.81 -10.16
N ILE A 309 0.07 0.75 -10.14
CA ILE A 309 -0.71 -0.03 -11.12
C ILE A 309 -0.53 0.50 -12.54
N ASP A 310 -0.57 1.83 -12.76
CA ASP A 310 -0.33 2.43 -14.08
C ASP A 310 1.08 2.10 -14.59
N PHE A 311 2.08 2.22 -13.73
CA PHE A 311 3.47 1.90 -14.04
C PHE A 311 3.68 0.42 -14.39
N VAL A 312 3.12 -0.50 -13.59
CA VAL A 312 3.21 -1.95 -13.85
C VAL A 312 2.51 -2.31 -15.15
N ASN A 313 1.37 -1.67 -15.44
CA ASN A 313 0.57 -1.97 -16.63
C ASN A 313 1.06 -1.29 -17.91
N ARG A 314 2.07 -0.42 -17.82
CA ARG A 314 2.65 0.27 -18.98
C ARG A 314 3.51 -0.70 -19.79
N PRO A 315 3.29 -0.86 -21.11
CA PRO A 315 4.19 -1.61 -21.99
C PRO A 315 5.57 -0.97 -22.09
N ASP A 316 6.62 -1.78 -22.34
CA ASP A 316 8.02 -1.31 -22.43
C ASP A 316 8.22 -0.22 -23.49
N GLU A 317 7.52 -0.34 -24.62
CA GLU A 317 7.52 0.64 -25.72
C GLU A 317 6.99 2.03 -25.34
N ASN A 318 6.23 2.13 -24.24
CA ASN A 318 5.62 3.37 -23.77
C ASN A 318 6.47 4.12 -22.73
N PHE A 319 7.68 3.64 -22.43
CA PHE A 319 8.66 4.40 -21.65
C PHE A 319 9.56 5.19 -22.60
N LYS A 320 9.81 6.47 -22.28
CA LYS A 320 10.75 7.30 -23.05
C LYS A 320 12.18 6.80 -22.91
N SER A 321 13.05 7.36 -23.75
CA SER A 321 14.50 7.17 -23.63
C SER A 321 14.98 7.48 -22.20
N ARG A 322 15.98 6.73 -21.74
CA ARG A 322 16.41 6.71 -20.33
C ARG A 322 16.84 8.07 -19.78
N ASP A 323 17.35 8.95 -20.64
CA ASP A 323 17.76 10.32 -20.31
C ASP A 323 16.57 11.25 -20.03
N LYS A 324 15.33 10.79 -20.25
CA LYS A 324 14.11 11.57 -20.08
C LYS A 324 13.23 11.00 -18.98
N THR A 325 12.90 11.87 -18.05
CA THR A 325 11.87 11.64 -17.04
C THR A 325 10.53 12.17 -17.55
N GLU A 326 9.51 11.31 -17.57
CA GLU A 326 8.12 11.73 -17.75
C GLU A 326 7.49 12.01 -16.38
N TYR A 327 6.81 13.16 -16.27
CA TYR A 327 6.13 13.58 -15.05
C TYR A 327 4.63 13.34 -15.20
N PHE A 328 4.00 12.83 -14.14
CA PHE A 328 2.59 12.46 -14.14
C PHE A 328 1.87 13.05 -12.92
N ASP A 329 0.77 13.74 -13.19
CA ASP A 329 -0.19 14.19 -12.18
C ASP A 329 -1.49 13.37 -12.28
N PHE A 330 -2.30 13.43 -11.23
CA PHE A 330 -3.62 12.80 -11.20
C PHE A 330 -4.71 13.85 -10.99
N ALA A 331 -5.76 13.79 -11.81
CA ALA A 331 -6.90 14.69 -11.71
C ALA A 331 -8.22 13.92 -11.58
N ILE A 332 -9.13 14.48 -10.78
CA ILE A 332 -10.55 14.09 -10.73
C ILE A 332 -11.38 15.02 -11.62
N LYS A 333 -12.56 14.57 -12.03
CA LYS A 333 -13.44 15.33 -12.94
C LYS A 333 -13.96 16.62 -12.33
N LYS A 334 -14.17 16.62 -11.01
CA LYS A 334 -14.75 17.73 -10.26
C LYS A 334 -14.23 17.70 -8.84
N GLU A 335 -13.94 18.87 -8.30
CA GLU A 335 -13.62 19.03 -6.89
C GLU A 335 -14.92 19.02 -6.05
N ASP A 336 -14.99 18.10 -5.09
CA ASP A 336 -16.09 18.00 -4.12
C ASP A 336 -15.56 17.47 -2.79
N GLN A 337 -16.16 17.85 -1.67
CA GLN A 337 -15.71 17.37 -0.35
C GLN A 337 -15.90 15.87 -0.15
N ILE A 338 -16.88 15.29 -0.83
CA ILE A 338 -17.17 13.86 -0.81
C ILE A 338 -16.91 13.31 -2.21
N ILE A 339 -15.82 12.58 -2.33
CA ILE A 339 -15.41 11.88 -3.54
C ILE A 339 -16.01 10.48 -3.54
N ASP A 340 -16.49 10.06 -4.70
CA ASP A 340 -16.99 8.71 -4.96
C ASP A 340 -16.63 8.25 -6.38
N THR A 341 -17.12 7.09 -6.77
CA THR A 341 -16.96 6.46 -8.10
C THR A 341 -17.14 7.41 -9.29
N ARG A 342 -18.06 8.38 -9.21
CA ARG A 342 -18.45 9.26 -10.32
C ARG A 342 -17.40 10.32 -10.64
N HIS A 343 -16.54 10.63 -9.67
CA HIS A 343 -15.51 11.66 -9.77
C HIS A 343 -14.31 11.22 -10.63
N PHE A 344 -14.17 9.92 -10.90
CA PHE A 344 -13.08 9.38 -11.70
C PHE A 344 -13.42 9.27 -13.19
N TYR A 345 -12.42 9.52 -14.03
CA TYR A 345 -12.44 9.19 -15.46
C TYR A 345 -12.51 7.68 -15.69
N ASP A 346 -12.98 7.29 -16.87
CA ASP A 346 -13.35 5.92 -17.21
C ASP A 346 -12.19 4.94 -16.99
N LYS A 347 -10.98 5.28 -17.44
CA LYS A 347 -9.78 4.46 -17.22
C LYS A 347 -9.58 4.13 -15.74
N THR A 348 -9.58 5.12 -14.86
CA THR A 348 -9.39 4.89 -13.42
C THR A 348 -10.57 4.14 -12.83
N ARG A 349 -11.80 4.53 -13.18
CA ARG A 349 -13.01 3.90 -12.68
C ARG A 349 -13.05 2.41 -13.01
N ASP A 350 -12.73 2.04 -14.24
CA ASP A 350 -12.72 0.64 -14.67
C ASP A 350 -11.53 -0.13 -14.07
N THR A 351 -10.39 0.53 -13.89
CA THR A 351 -9.17 -0.10 -13.33
C THR A 351 -9.34 -0.43 -11.85
N ILE A 352 -9.88 0.49 -11.04
CA ILE A 352 -9.90 0.33 -9.58
C ILE A 352 -11.31 0.27 -8.96
N MET A 353 -12.29 0.99 -9.50
CA MET A 353 -13.61 1.04 -8.85
C MET A 353 -14.44 -0.20 -9.11
N LYS A 354 -14.39 -0.78 -10.32
CA LYS A 354 -15.08 -2.05 -10.58
C LYS A 354 -14.56 -3.16 -9.67
N PRO A 355 -13.23 -3.43 -9.57
CA PRO A 355 -12.70 -4.39 -8.60
C PRO A 355 -13.11 -4.09 -7.15
N LEU A 356 -13.05 -2.83 -6.70
CA LEU A 356 -13.46 -2.47 -5.34
C LEU A 356 -14.96 -2.70 -5.07
N VAL A 357 -15.84 -2.46 -6.04
CA VAL A 357 -17.27 -2.78 -5.93
C VAL A 357 -17.47 -4.29 -5.76
N LEU A 358 -16.82 -5.10 -6.61
CA LEU A 358 -16.88 -6.57 -6.51
C LEU A 358 -16.38 -7.04 -5.15
N PHE A 359 -15.26 -6.50 -4.68
CA PHE A 359 -14.68 -6.88 -3.39
C PHE A 359 -15.55 -6.44 -2.21
N THR A 360 -16.24 -5.29 -2.31
CA THR A 360 -17.20 -4.85 -1.30
C THR A 360 -18.45 -5.72 -1.28
N TYR A 361 -18.95 -6.15 -2.45
CA TYR A 361 -19.99 -7.17 -2.52
C TYR A 361 -19.53 -8.48 -1.86
N ALA A 362 -18.34 -8.96 -2.20
CA ALA A 362 -17.77 -10.18 -1.61
C ALA A 362 -17.65 -10.07 -0.08
N LYS A 363 -17.14 -8.95 0.44
CA LYS A 363 -17.07 -8.66 1.88
C LYS A 363 -18.44 -8.77 2.54
N LYS A 364 -19.48 -8.19 1.93
CA LYS A 364 -20.84 -8.19 2.48
C LYS A 364 -21.49 -9.57 2.40
N LEU A 365 -21.32 -10.27 1.26
CA LEU A 365 -21.76 -11.65 1.09
C LEU A 365 -21.10 -12.57 2.14
N TYR A 366 -19.80 -12.45 2.33
CA TYR A 366 -19.01 -13.26 3.25
C TYR A 366 -19.38 -13.04 4.71
N LEU A 367 -19.41 -11.77 5.18
CA LEU A 367 -19.65 -11.48 6.58
C LEU A 367 -21.13 -11.46 6.98
N ASP A 368 -22.02 -11.00 6.09
CA ASP A 368 -23.40 -10.69 6.46
C ASP A 368 -24.42 -11.72 5.92
N ILE A 369 -24.14 -12.37 4.77
CA ILE A 369 -25.10 -13.24 4.08
C ILE A 369 -24.81 -14.72 4.27
N ILE A 370 -23.59 -15.18 3.97
CA ILE A 370 -23.21 -16.60 4.07
C ILE A 370 -23.57 -17.21 5.44
N PRO A 371 -23.33 -16.53 6.58
CA PRO A 371 -23.72 -17.06 7.89
C PRO A 371 -25.23 -17.29 8.08
N LYS A 372 -26.09 -16.56 7.34
CA LYS A 372 -27.55 -16.73 7.38
C LYS A 372 -28.02 -17.98 6.64
N PHE A 373 -27.20 -18.50 5.72
CA PHE A 373 -27.48 -19.67 4.91
C PHE A 373 -26.95 -20.98 5.51
N LYS A 374 -26.75 -21.04 6.84
CA LYS A 374 -26.22 -22.21 7.55
C LYS A 374 -26.97 -23.52 7.26
N ASP A 375 -28.26 -23.42 6.96
CA ASP A 375 -29.13 -24.58 6.73
C ASP A 375 -29.17 -25.02 5.25
N GLU A 376 -28.61 -24.22 4.34
CA GLU A 376 -28.60 -24.44 2.90
C GLU A 376 -27.56 -25.48 2.47
N ILE A 377 -27.83 -26.14 1.33
CA ILE A 377 -27.02 -27.26 0.82
C ILE A 377 -25.57 -26.82 0.58
N PHE A 378 -25.36 -25.72 -0.14
CA PHE A 378 -24.02 -25.24 -0.49
C PHE A 378 -23.16 -24.96 0.75
N TYR A 379 -23.77 -24.43 1.82
CA TYR A 379 -23.08 -24.10 3.07
C TYR A 379 -22.60 -25.39 3.78
N LYS A 380 -23.46 -26.40 3.83
CA LYS A 380 -23.17 -27.71 4.43
C LYS A 380 -22.12 -28.47 3.61
N GLU A 381 -22.24 -28.48 2.28
CA GLU A 381 -21.25 -29.12 1.39
C GLU A 381 -19.86 -28.49 1.50
N LEU A 382 -19.80 -27.16 1.64
CA LEU A 382 -18.54 -26.45 1.89
C LEU A 382 -18.03 -26.63 3.33
N GLY A 383 -18.82 -27.20 4.25
CA GLY A 383 -18.44 -27.39 5.65
C GLY A 383 -18.15 -26.07 6.37
N LEU A 384 -18.89 -25.00 6.06
CA LEU A 384 -18.58 -23.65 6.52
C LEU A 384 -18.79 -23.43 8.03
N ASP A 385 -19.62 -24.25 8.70
CA ASP A 385 -19.91 -24.06 10.13
C ASP A 385 -18.66 -24.14 11.01
N ASP A 386 -17.82 -25.16 10.76
CA ASP A 386 -16.55 -25.37 11.45
C ASP A 386 -15.46 -24.46 10.87
N LYS A 387 -15.34 -24.40 9.54
CA LYS A 387 -14.25 -23.69 8.87
C LYS A 387 -14.23 -22.20 9.13
N LEU A 388 -15.39 -21.53 9.12
CA LEU A 388 -15.45 -20.09 9.38
C LEU A 388 -14.91 -19.72 10.78
N ARG A 389 -14.84 -20.68 11.71
CA ARG A 389 -14.36 -20.48 13.08
C ARG A 389 -12.92 -20.96 13.28
N ASN A 390 -12.58 -22.09 12.66
CA ASN A 390 -11.39 -22.86 13.03
C ASN A 390 -10.35 -22.98 11.91
N ASP A 391 -10.73 -22.79 10.65
CA ASP A 391 -9.80 -22.94 9.53
C ASP A 391 -8.96 -21.66 9.35
N PRO A 392 -7.61 -21.77 9.36
CA PRO A 392 -6.72 -20.61 9.25
C PRO A 392 -7.00 -19.71 8.04
N PHE A 393 -7.30 -20.30 6.87
CA PHE A 393 -7.58 -19.52 5.67
C PHE A 393 -8.82 -18.64 5.86
N PHE A 394 -9.89 -19.18 6.46
CA PHE A 394 -11.11 -18.43 6.73
C PHE A 394 -10.95 -17.42 7.89
N ILE A 395 -10.13 -17.73 8.90
CA ILE A 395 -9.78 -16.78 9.97
C ILE A 395 -9.07 -15.56 9.38
N HIS A 396 -8.04 -15.78 8.55
CA HIS A 396 -7.31 -14.71 7.87
C HIS A 396 -8.22 -13.94 6.91
N LEU A 397 -9.05 -14.61 6.11
CA LEU A 397 -10.00 -13.94 5.21
C LEU A 397 -11.02 -13.08 5.97
N SER A 398 -11.51 -13.57 7.11
CA SER A 398 -12.42 -12.83 7.99
C SER A 398 -11.76 -11.60 8.59
N SER A 399 -10.52 -11.73 9.07
CA SER A 399 -9.74 -10.61 9.59
C SER A 399 -9.41 -9.61 8.48
N PHE A 400 -9.07 -10.08 7.27
CA PHE A 400 -8.81 -9.19 6.14
C PHE A 400 -10.04 -8.34 5.80
N PHE A 401 -11.23 -8.94 5.74
CA PHE A 401 -12.45 -8.18 5.47
C PHE A 401 -12.85 -7.24 6.62
N ARG A 402 -12.73 -7.67 7.89
CA ARG A 402 -13.17 -6.88 9.06
C ARG A 402 -12.17 -5.84 9.51
N ASP A 403 -10.91 -6.23 9.64
CA ASP A 403 -9.89 -5.48 10.37
C ASP A 403 -8.98 -4.69 9.42
N HIS A 404 -8.85 -5.12 8.16
CA HIS A 404 -8.03 -4.45 7.17
C HIS A 404 -8.87 -3.65 6.18
N TYR A 405 -9.72 -4.32 5.39
CA TYR A 405 -10.48 -3.68 4.31
C TYR A 405 -11.57 -2.73 4.83
N ARG A 406 -12.41 -3.18 5.78
CA ARG A 406 -13.47 -2.33 6.33
C ARG A 406 -12.91 -1.14 7.12
N SER A 407 -11.87 -1.33 7.92
CA SER A 407 -11.21 -0.21 8.64
C SER A 407 -10.63 0.80 7.65
N TRP A 408 -9.94 0.34 6.61
CA TRP A 408 -9.39 1.22 5.57
C TRP A 408 -10.47 2.02 4.84
N LEU A 409 -11.60 1.39 4.48
CA LEU A 409 -12.74 2.11 3.91
C LEU A 409 -13.30 3.15 4.87
N LEU A 410 -13.61 2.77 6.11
CA LEU A 410 -14.16 3.68 7.12
C LEU A 410 -13.26 4.89 7.37
N GLU A 411 -11.96 4.66 7.51
CA GLU A 411 -10.99 5.73 7.74
C GLU A 411 -11.00 6.78 6.62
N MET A 412 -11.11 6.35 5.36
CA MET A 412 -11.23 7.27 4.22
C MET A 412 -12.62 7.92 4.13
N MET A 413 -13.67 7.20 4.54
CA MET A 413 -15.04 7.72 4.58
C MET A 413 -15.23 8.81 5.65
N ASP A 414 -14.53 8.68 6.78
CA ASP A 414 -14.59 9.59 7.93
C ASP A 414 -13.50 10.66 7.91
N ASN A 415 -12.67 10.69 6.86
CA ASN A 415 -11.65 11.72 6.67
C ASN A 415 -12.29 13.09 6.36
N GLU A 416 -11.51 14.17 6.36
CA GLU A 416 -12.03 15.48 5.96
C GLU A 416 -12.28 15.55 4.47
N ARG A 417 -11.29 15.15 3.66
CA ARG A 417 -11.48 14.80 2.25
C ARG A 417 -12.05 13.39 2.18
N LYS A 418 -13.38 13.30 2.11
CA LYS A 418 -14.10 12.03 2.24
C LYS A 418 -14.03 11.25 0.94
N PHE A 419 -13.66 9.98 1.03
CA PHE A 419 -13.88 9.03 -0.06
C PHE A 419 -14.95 8.02 0.35
N GLN A 420 -16.14 8.15 -0.24
CA GLN A 420 -17.33 7.38 0.12
C GLN A 420 -17.96 6.70 -1.10
N PRO A 421 -17.28 5.75 -1.76
CA PRO A 421 -17.85 5.04 -2.91
C PRO A 421 -18.99 4.08 -2.53
N PHE A 422 -19.13 3.72 -1.25
CA PHE A 422 -20.05 2.69 -0.76
C PHE A 422 -20.88 3.17 0.43
N ASN A 423 -22.12 2.69 0.50
CA ASN A 423 -22.99 2.78 1.67
C ASN A 423 -22.87 1.48 2.48
N ILE A 424 -21.78 1.32 3.23
CA ILE A 424 -21.38 0.04 3.84
C ILE A 424 -22.41 -0.57 4.82
N ASP A 425 -23.26 0.27 5.41
CA ASP A 425 -24.28 -0.12 6.39
C ASP A 425 -25.63 -0.45 5.74
N LEU A 426 -25.81 -0.11 4.45
CA LEU A 426 -27.02 -0.45 3.70
C LEU A 426 -26.96 -1.87 3.12
N ASP A 427 -28.07 -2.31 2.53
CA ASP A 427 -28.20 -3.61 1.90
C ASP A 427 -27.42 -3.72 0.57
N LEU A 428 -27.41 -4.91 -0.03
CA LEU A 428 -26.70 -5.16 -1.30
C LEU A 428 -27.26 -4.33 -2.46
N ASN A 429 -28.55 -3.99 -2.45
CA ASN A 429 -29.18 -3.19 -3.50
C ASN A 429 -28.76 -1.72 -3.46
N SER A 430 -28.45 -1.22 -2.26
CA SER A 430 -28.10 0.18 -2.01
C SER A 430 -26.62 0.36 -1.67
N MET A 431 -25.80 -0.67 -1.90
CA MET A 431 -24.39 -0.72 -1.48
C MET A 431 -23.52 0.32 -2.20
N VAL A 432 -23.73 0.53 -3.51
CA VAL A 432 -22.92 1.47 -4.30
C VAL A 432 -23.49 2.87 -4.21
N ARG A 433 -22.68 3.85 -3.77
CA ARG A 433 -23.15 5.23 -3.67
C ARG A 433 -23.44 5.79 -5.06
N GLY A 434 -24.57 6.48 -5.20
CA GLY A 434 -24.97 7.13 -6.44
C GLY A 434 -25.68 6.21 -7.45
N LYS A 435 -25.87 4.92 -7.14
CA LYS A 435 -26.73 4.03 -7.92
C LYS A 435 -27.34 2.94 -7.04
N GLN A 436 -28.67 2.89 -6.99
CA GLN A 436 -29.43 1.83 -6.33
C GLN A 436 -29.93 0.83 -7.37
N ILE A 437 -29.92 -0.46 -7.03
CA ILE A 437 -30.53 -1.51 -7.84
C ILE A 437 -32.05 -1.43 -7.66
N GLU A 438 -32.76 -1.05 -8.73
CA GLU A 438 -34.21 -0.90 -8.70
C GLU A 438 -34.94 -2.25 -8.71
N VAL A 439 -36.00 -2.34 -7.90
CA VAL A 439 -36.88 -3.51 -7.85
C VAL A 439 -38.09 -3.24 -8.74
N GLU A 440 -38.01 -3.67 -10.00
CA GLU A 440 -39.10 -3.46 -10.96
C GLU A 440 -40.23 -4.49 -10.82
N ARG A 441 -41.47 -3.99 -10.82
CA ARG A 441 -42.69 -4.80 -10.98
C ARG A 441 -43.47 -4.30 -12.21
N LYS A 442 -43.79 -5.19 -13.16
CA LYS A 442 -44.69 -4.88 -14.28
C LYS A 442 -45.97 -5.72 -14.14
N PHE A 443 -47.13 -5.07 -14.24
CA PHE A 443 -48.45 -5.72 -14.15
C PHE A 443 -48.63 -6.64 -12.93
N GLY A 444 -48.10 -6.23 -11.77
CA GLY A 444 -48.17 -7.03 -10.53
C GLY A 444 -47.14 -8.16 -10.42
N PHE A 445 -46.42 -8.50 -11.49
CA PHE A 445 -45.34 -9.49 -11.48
C PHE A 445 -43.97 -8.83 -11.26
N LYS A 446 -43.13 -9.45 -10.42
CA LYS A 446 -41.77 -8.99 -10.15
C LYS A 446 -40.88 -9.29 -11.37
N VAL A 447 -40.47 -8.26 -12.12
CA VAL A 447 -39.66 -8.39 -13.34
C VAL A 447 -38.17 -8.30 -12.99
N ASN A 448 -37.79 -7.37 -12.11
CA ASN A 448 -36.46 -7.35 -11.52
C ASN A 448 -36.56 -7.50 -10.00
N GLY A 449 -35.95 -8.57 -9.50
CA GLY A 449 -35.95 -8.93 -8.10
C GLY A 449 -35.13 -8.01 -7.20
N GLY A 450 -34.18 -7.26 -7.78
CA GLY A 450 -32.98 -6.85 -7.10
C GLY A 450 -32.13 -8.05 -6.66
N ILE A 451 -31.23 -7.83 -5.71
CA ILE A 451 -30.47 -8.86 -5.00
C ILE A 451 -31.29 -9.27 -3.77
N THR A 452 -31.85 -10.49 -3.79
CA THR A 452 -32.64 -11.07 -2.69
C THR A 452 -31.98 -12.33 -2.14
N ASP A 453 -32.34 -12.74 -0.92
CA ASP A 453 -31.84 -14.00 -0.34
C ASP A 453 -32.14 -15.22 -1.22
N SER A 454 -33.33 -15.28 -1.83
CA SER A 454 -33.69 -16.35 -2.77
C SER A 454 -32.81 -16.34 -4.03
N PHE A 455 -32.50 -15.17 -4.58
CA PHE A 455 -31.58 -15.03 -5.70
C PHE A 455 -30.17 -15.51 -5.30
N LEU A 456 -29.68 -15.06 -4.15
CA LEU A 456 -28.34 -15.40 -3.65
C LEU A 456 -28.21 -16.89 -3.37
N ASN A 457 -29.14 -17.50 -2.62
CA ASN A 457 -29.12 -18.92 -2.32
C ASN A 457 -29.11 -19.78 -3.60
N LYS A 458 -29.99 -19.47 -4.56
CA LYS A 458 -30.02 -20.15 -5.85
C LYS A 458 -28.68 -20.04 -6.58
N LYS A 459 -28.08 -18.85 -6.62
CA LYS A 459 -26.80 -18.62 -7.32
C LYS A 459 -25.62 -19.28 -6.61
N PHE A 460 -25.56 -19.24 -5.27
CA PHE A 460 -24.55 -19.96 -4.48
C PHE A 460 -24.57 -21.46 -4.79
N GLY A 461 -25.75 -22.09 -4.76
CA GLY A 461 -25.90 -23.51 -5.08
C GLY A 461 -25.44 -23.84 -6.51
N LEU A 462 -25.90 -23.09 -7.51
CA LEU A 462 -25.53 -23.32 -8.91
C LEU A 462 -24.03 -23.16 -9.17
N ILE A 463 -23.42 -22.11 -8.60
CA ILE A 463 -22.00 -21.82 -8.80
C ILE A 463 -21.13 -22.84 -8.08
N GLU A 464 -21.47 -23.22 -6.85
CA GLU A 464 -20.73 -24.26 -6.10
C GLU A 464 -20.84 -25.62 -6.81
N ASP A 465 -22.03 -25.98 -7.31
CA ASP A 465 -22.26 -27.20 -8.09
C ASP A 465 -21.41 -27.28 -9.36
N GLU A 466 -21.15 -26.14 -9.99
CA GLU A 466 -20.28 -26.05 -11.16
C GLU A 466 -18.81 -26.13 -10.75
N LEU A 467 -18.39 -25.34 -9.75
CA LEU A 467 -17.00 -25.28 -9.31
C LEU A 467 -16.52 -26.61 -8.73
N LYS A 468 -17.35 -27.34 -8.00
CA LYS A 468 -16.98 -28.64 -7.41
C LYS A 468 -16.68 -29.73 -8.44
N ARG A 469 -17.16 -29.59 -9.69
CA ARG A 469 -16.84 -30.51 -10.79
C ARG A 469 -15.42 -30.33 -11.31
N GLY A 470 -14.88 -29.11 -11.22
CA GLY A 470 -13.56 -28.76 -11.73
C GLY A 470 -12.49 -28.53 -10.66
N LEU A 471 -12.88 -28.31 -9.40
CA LEU A 471 -11.99 -28.03 -8.29
C LEU A 471 -12.26 -28.99 -7.13
N PRO A 472 -11.37 -29.98 -6.93
CA PRO A 472 -11.55 -31.00 -5.91
C PRO A 472 -11.46 -30.40 -4.50
N ASP A 473 -11.81 -31.23 -3.52
CA ASP A 473 -11.80 -30.86 -2.11
C ASP A 473 -10.41 -30.52 -1.56
N SER A 474 -9.32 -30.86 -2.25
CA SER A 474 -7.96 -30.42 -1.89
C SER A 474 -7.70 -28.94 -2.25
N GLU A 475 -8.51 -28.34 -3.12
CA GLU A 475 -8.39 -26.95 -3.57
C GLU A 475 -9.51 -26.06 -3.00
N LYS A 476 -9.94 -26.34 -1.76
CA LYS A 476 -11.08 -25.67 -1.11
C LYS A 476 -10.91 -24.15 -1.00
N GLY A 477 -9.72 -23.65 -0.64
CA GLY A 477 -9.44 -22.21 -0.58
C GLY A 477 -9.68 -21.53 -1.93
N LYS A 478 -9.13 -22.11 -3.01
CA LYS A 478 -9.30 -21.66 -4.40
C LYS A 478 -10.75 -21.68 -4.83
N ARG A 479 -11.44 -22.80 -4.57
CA ARG A 479 -12.86 -22.99 -4.90
C ARG A 479 -13.69 -21.91 -4.22
N PHE A 480 -13.43 -21.62 -2.95
CA PHE A 480 -14.14 -20.61 -2.19
C PHE A 480 -13.87 -19.18 -2.68
N LEU A 481 -12.61 -18.81 -2.98
CA LEU A 481 -12.31 -17.50 -3.56
C LEU A 481 -12.99 -17.31 -4.92
N LYS A 482 -13.01 -18.35 -5.77
CA LYS A 482 -13.74 -18.32 -7.04
C LYS A 482 -15.25 -18.23 -6.85
N LEU A 483 -15.82 -18.94 -5.89
CA LEU A 483 -17.24 -18.83 -5.53
C LEU A 483 -17.60 -17.39 -5.12
N LEU A 484 -16.83 -16.80 -4.20
CA LEU A 484 -17.03 -15.41 -3.77
C LEU A 484 -16.90 -14.42 -4.92
N ASN A 485 -15.90 -14.60 -5.80
CA ASN A 485 -15.70 -13.73 -6.94
C ASN A 485 -16.87 -13.78 -7.93
N ARG A 486 -17.31 -14.99 -8.30
CA ARG A 486 -18.48 -15.18 -9.19
C ARG A 486 -19.77 -14.65 -8.57
N MET A 487 -19.97 -14.83 -7.26
CA MET A 487 -21.13 -14.28 -6.56
C MET A 487 -21.11 -12.76 -6.50
N ALA A 488 -19.94 -12.13 -6.36
CA ALA A 488 -19.80 -10.69 -6.47
C ALA A 488 -20.09 -10.18 -7.89
N ASP A 489 -19.67 -10.92 -8.92
CA ASP A 489 -20.01 -10.61 -10.32
C ASP A 489 -21.52 -10.69 -10.56
N GLU A 490 -22.21 -11.71 -10.05
CA GLU A 490 -23.68 -11.83 -10.12
C GLU A 490 -24.40 -10.64 -9.45
N CYS A 491 -23.87 -10.15 -8.33
CA CYS A 491 -24.36 -8.92 -7.70
C CYS A 491 -24.08 -7.67 -8.56
N PHE A 492 -22.91 -7.60 -9.19
CA PHE A 492 -22.56 -6.49 -10.08
C PHE A 492 -23.36 -6.49 -11.38
N GLU A 493 -23.71 -7.64 -11.93
CA GLU A 493 -24.60 -7.76 -13.08
C GLU A 493 -25.98 -7.16 -12.78
N LYS A 494 -26.47 -7.29 -11.53
CA LYS A 494 -27.69 -6.60 -11.08
C LYS A 494 -27.53 -5.09 -10.97
N LEU A 495 -26.31 -4.59 -10.73
CA LEU A 495 -25.99 -3.17 -10.78
C LEU A 495 -25.83 -2.66 -12.22
N GLU A 496 -25.56 -3.54 -13.18
CA GLU A 496 -25.33 -3.29 -14.61
C GLU A 496 -24.03 -2.53 -14.92
N ASN A 497 -23.87 -1.33 -14.36
CA ASN A 497 -22.72 -0.47 -14.59
C ASN A 497 -22.43 0.40 -13.36
N LEU A 498 -21.20 0.93 -13.31
CA LEU A 498 -20.83 1.89 -12.28
C LEU A 498 -21.55 3.23 -12.50
N PRO A 499 -21.92 3.94 -11.42
CA PRO A 499 -22.50 5.27 -11.56
C PRO A 499 -21.53 6.22 -12.26
N VAL A 500 -22.07 7.09 -13.10
CA VAL A 500 -21.36 8.16 -13.80
C VAL A 500 -21.92 9.51 -13.36
N MET A 501 -21.16 10.60 -13.54
CA MET A 501 -21.75 11.93 -13.48
C MET A 501 -22.64 12.12 -14.72
N ASN A 502 -23.85 12.60 -14.49
CA ASN A 502 -24.78 13.00 -15.55
C ASN A 502 -24.33 14.29 -16.22
#